data_AF-A0A3D0RVM7-F1
#
_entry.id   AF-A0A3D0RVM7-F1
#
_cell.length_a   1.000
_cell.length_b   1.000
_cell.length_c   1.000
_cell.angle_alpha   90.00
_cell.angle_beta   90.00
_cell.angle_gamma   90.00
#
_symmetry.space_group_name_H-M   'P 1'
#
loop_
_entity.id
_entity.type
_entity.pdbx_description
1 polymer ?
#
loop_
_entity_poly.entity_id
_entity_poly.type
_entity_poly.pdbx_seq_one_letter_code
_entity_poly.pdbx_strand_id
1 'polypeptide(L)' 'MSAHHGNTPAAWTAVVVGLLGFTVGGIGLMFDPAQMTVFWVGVGIVVAAAVVFVVMDRMGLGDH' A
#
# COMPACT_ATOMS: atom_id res chain seq x y z
N MET A 1 -19.57 21.34 -5.19
CA MET A 1 -18.14 21.23 -4.87
C MET A 1 -17.83 19.76 -4.83
N SER A 2 -17.21 19.20 -5.87
CA SER A 2 -16.79 17.80 -5.83
C SER A 2 -15.72 17.70 -4.76
N ALA A 3 -16.06 17.14 -3.60
CA ALA A 3 -15.06 16.80 -2.60
C ALA A 3 -14.13 15.76 -3.23
N HIS A 4 -12.91 16.15 -3.57
CA HIS A 4 -11.89 15.25 -4.12
C HIS A 4 -11.33 14.37 -2.99
N HIS A 5 -12.18 13.50 -2.43
CA HIS A 5 -11.79 12.59 -1.37
C HIS A 5 -10.68 11.66 -1.86
N GLY A 6 -9.56 11.61 -1.13
CA GLY A 6 -8.47 10.69 -1.44
C GLY A 6 -7.66 11.07 -2.67
N ASN A 7 -7.77 12.31 -3.17
CA ASN A 7 -6.96 12.80 -4.29
C ASN A 7 -5.71 13.55 -3.81
N THR A 8 -5.13 13.08 -2.72
CA THR A 8 -3.94 13.66 -2.08
C THR A 8 -2.69 12.86 -2.40
N PRO A 9 -1.50 13.47 -2.34
CA PRO A 9 -0.25 12.74 -2.47
C PRO A 9 -0.11 11.61 -1.45
N ALA A 10 -0.55 11.80 -0.20
CA ALA A 10 -0.54 10.74 0.81
C ALA A 10 -1.41 9.55 0.41
N ALA A 11 -2.65 9.80 -0.02
CA ALA A 11 -3.59 8.75 -0.41
C ALA A 11 -3.09 7.96 -1.63
N TRP A 12 -2.68 8.63 -2.71
CA TRP A 12 -2.20 7.94 -3.92
C TRP A 12 -0.90 7.17 -3.69
N THR A 13 0.00 7.69 -2.84
CA THR A 13 1.22 6.96 -2.49
C THR A 13 0.87 5.67 -1.73
N ALA A 14 -0.01 5.75 -0.74
CA ALA A 14 -0.47 4.58 0.00
C ALA A 14 -1.16 3.55 -0.90
N VAL A 15 -1.99 4.00 -1.85
CA VAL A 15 -2.65 3.13 -2.83
C VAL A 15 -1.62 2.40 -3.71
N VAL A 16 -0.65 3.12 -4.29
CA VAL A 16 0.35 2.50 -5.17
C VAL A 16 1.20 1.48 -4.40
N VAL A 17 1.70 1.84 -3.22
CA VAL A 17 2.51 0.92 -2.40
C VAL A 17 1.67 -0.27 -1.94
N GLY A 18 0.42 -0.05 -1.54
CA GLY A 18 -0.50 -1.11 -1.14
C GLY A 18 -0.82 -2.08 -2.28
N LEU A 19 -1.06 -1.57 -3.49
CA LEU A 19 -1.27 -2.38 -4.68
C LEU A 19 -0.03 -3.21 -5.03
N LEU A 20 1.17 -2.62 -4.94
CA LEU A 20 2.43 -3.37 -5.12
C LEU A 20 2.55 -4.51 -4.10
N GLY A 21 2.26 -4.25 -2.83
CA GLY A 21 2.27 -5.27 -1.78
C GLY A 21 1.26 -6.39 -2.04
N PHE A 22 0.04 -6.03 -2.45
CA PHE A 22 -1.00 -6.99 -2.84
C PHE A 22 -0.57 -7.83 -4.05
N THR A 23 0.00 -7.22 -5.09
CA THR A 23 0.49 -7.92 -6.28
C THR A 23 1.62 -8.90 -5.92
N VAL A 24 2.62 -8.47 -5.14
CA VAL A 24 3.72 -9.34 -4.70
C VAL A 24 3.20 -10.49 -3.85
N GLY A 25 2.31 -10.20 -2.90
CA GLY A 25 1.70 -11.21 -2.04
C GLY A 25 0.89 -12.23 -2.83
N GLY A 26 0.08 -11.77 -3.78
CA GLY A 26 -0.70 -12.59 -4.68
C GLY A 26 0.17 -13.51 -5.55
N ILE A 27 1.27 -12.98 -6.12
CA ILE A 27 2.25 -13.78 -6.88
C ILE A 27 2.84 -14.90 -6.01
N GLY A 28 3.18 -14.62 -4.75
CA GLY A 28 3.69 -15.64 -3.82
C GLY A 28 2.73 -16.83 -3.63
N LEU A 29 1.41 -16.57 -3.69
CA LEU A 29 0.37 -17.60 -3.57
C LEU A 29 0.09 -18.36 -4.89
N MET A 30 0.60 -17.89 -6.04
CA MET A 30 0.40 -18.54 -7.34
C MET A 30 1.38 -19.69 -7.62
N PHE A 31 2.46 -19.83 -6.84
CA PHE A 31 3.42 -20.92 -6.99
C PHE A 31 2.88 -22.25 -6.42
N ASP A 32 3.43 -23.38 -6.89
CA ASP A 32 3.17 -24.71 -6.34
C ASP A 32 4.50 -25.45 -6.02
N PRO A 33 4.85 -25.63 -4.73
CA PRO A 33 4.13 -25.16 -3.56
C PRO A 33 4.18 -23.64 -3.44
N ALA A 34 3.20 -23.06 -2.73
CA ALA A 34 3.11 -21.63 -2.54
C ALA A 34 4.37 -21.07 -1.84
N GLN A 35 4.89 -19.97 -2.36
CA GLN A 35 6.11 -19.34 -1.86
C GLN A 35 5.78 -18.39 -0.69
N MET A 36 5.72 -18.94 0.52
CA MET A 36 5.33 -18.16 1.71
C MET A 36 6.27 -17.00 2.02
N THR A 37 7.55 -17.08 1.69
CA THR A 37 8.47 -15.94 1.83
C THR A 37 8.01 -14.75 0.98
N VAL A 38 7.63 -14.98 -0.28
CA VAL A 38 7.16 -13.92 -1.18
C VAL A 38 5.81 -13.35 -0.71
N PHE A 39 4.92 -14.22 -0.23
CA PHE A 39 3.66 -13.80 0.38
C PHE A 39 3.88 -12.82 1.54
N TRP A 40 4.76 -13.18 2.49
CA TRP A 40 5.05 -12.34 3.65
C TRP A 40 5.77 -11.04 3.29
N VAL A 41 6.61 -11.03 2.24
CA VAL A 41 7.16 -9.78 1.69
C VAL A 41 6.02 -8.87 1.20
N GLY A 42 5.04 -9.41 0.47
CA GLY A 42 3.86 -8.65 0.04
C GLY A 42 3.07 -8.07 1.22
N VAL A 43 2.82 -8.87 2.27
CA VAL A 43 2.17 -8.41 3.50
C VAL A 43 2.97 -7.28 4.16
N GLY A 44 4.30 -7.42 4.24
CA GLY A 44 5.18 -6.37 4.78
C GLY A 44 5.06 -5.05 4.02
N ILE A 45 4.96 -5.09 2.69
CA ILE A 45 4.77 -3.90 1.85
C ILE A 45 3.40 -3.25 2.13
N VAL A 46 2.33 -4.03 2.29
CA VAL A 46 1.00 -3.49 2.63
C VAL A 46 1.03 -2.79 4.00
N VAL A 47 1.68 -3.36 5.00
CA VAL A 47 1.87 -2.72 6.31
C VAL A 47 2.68 -1.43 6.15
N ALA A 48 3.75 -1.45 5.35
CA ALA A 48 4.54 -0.25 5.07
C ALA A 48 3.72 0.85 4.37
N ALA A 49 2.77 0.50 3.49
CA ALA A 49 1.87 1.48 2.87
C ALA A 49 1.04 2.26 3.90
N ALA A 50 0.54 1.59 4.93
CA ALA A 50 -0.18 2.25 6.03
C ALA A 50 0.72 3.18 6.83
N VAL A 51 1.97 2.77 7.10
CA VAL A 51 2.96 3.62 7.78
C VAL A 51 3.28 4.85 6.94
N VAL A 52 3.55 4.69 5.63
CA VAL A 52 3.83 5.79 4.70
C VAL A 52 2.66 6.77 4.65
N PHE A 53 1.42 6.28 4.59
CA PHE A 53 0.23 7.14 4.64
C PHE A 53 0.23 8.03 5.87
N VAL A 54 0.37 7.43 7.07
CA VAL A 54 0.37 8.17 8.33
C VAL A 54 1.50 9.20 8.36
N VAL A 55 2.69 8.84 7.91
CA VAL A 55 3.83 9.78 7.87
C VAL A 55 3.53 10.96 6.94
N MET A 56 3.07 10.70 5.72
CA MET A 56 2.78 11.74 4.73
C MET A 56 1.62 12.64 5.14
N ASP A 57 0.57 12.07 5.73
CA ASP A 57 -0.54 12.82 6.30
C ASP A 57 -0.05 13.81 7.37
N ARG A 58 0.84 13.38 8.27
CA ARG A 58 1.44 14.27 9.29
C ARG A 58 2.40 15.30 8.71
N MET A 59 2.86 15.13 7.48
CA MET A 59 3.67 16.11 6.74
C MET A 59 2.84 17.15 5.99
N GLY A 60 1.50 17.12 6.09
CA GLY A 60 0.63 18.05 5.36
C GLY A 60 0.34 17.62 3.92
N LEU A 61 0.64 16.36 3.56
CA LEU A 61 0.40 15.81 2.22
C LEU A 61 -0.93 15.03 2.14
N GLY A 62 -1.71 15.04 3.23
CA GLY A 62 -3.05 14.47 3.31
C GLY A 62 -4.15 15.50 3.03
N ASP A 63 -5.40 15.12 3.26
CA ASP A 63 -6.54 16.04 3.20
C ASP A 63 -6.76 16.59 4.61
N HIS A 64 -6.80 17.91 4.74
CA HIS A 64 -7.03 18.62 6.00
C HIS A 64 -8.13 19.66 5.83
#